data_AF-A0AAD6WKP7-F1
#
_entry.id   AF-A0AAD6WKP7-F1
#
_cell.length_a   1.000
_cell.length_b   1.000
_cell.length_c   1.000
_cell.angle_alpha   90.00
_cell.angle_beta   90.00
_cell.angle_gamma   90.00
#
_symmetry.space_group_name_H-M   'P 1'
#
loop_
_entity.id
_entity.type
_entity.pdbx_description
1 polymer ?
#
loop_
_entity_poly.entity_id
_entity_poly.type
_entity_poly.pdbx_seq_one_letter_code
_entity_poly.pdbx_strand_id
1 'polypeptide(L)'
;DLVEEIESDEPNLQVNFYPPLFLQRRMWILDVLRRESIVDVLDVGCGEGQLLSVLAQPAPWLAPPPASVFSSPARAHDEEYMYKSDLPNLHARRIAGLDISAQDLAFAVKGTEVPGSSKEDDPYPYGVRVTRFEDLTVKVWKGGLQVINEEFVGVECIVCTEVIEHLPPDILPALAPMLLGVYHPTRLLLTTPSYTFNARFTRPNAPRAVRERQAYPDPTGRTDRIFRHHDHKFEWTEDEFRAWCHGAAEEWGYDIEELGGVGRPLEDDPWGRDEQLGDASFVVAFRRKEDGKQAERAERARKALKALALEGEPHELLAAHEHKAHEMARRHPTHDSVKLIGDAVTTKMESFREAFISLEQMWFEPEVSSLCGGWIEVLIWAVEGYDRLILLKAANDGTKEWSIELVGGVTDGPSAMWPEGNSIDLIPENWMPGQDPEDVSSDEEAVSSTGADGDVSWNGSEVEDPDESWT
;
A
#
# COMPACT_ATOMS: atom_id res chain seq x y z
N ASP A 1 -48.77 -8.20 35.76
CA ASP A 1 -48.30 -7.98 34.39
C ASP A 1 -47.46 -6.72 34.35
N LEU A 2 -46.20 -6.87 34.78
CA LEU A 2 -45.15 -5.89 34.56
C LEU A 2 -44.32 -6.46 33.42
N VAL A 3 -44.45 -5.86 32.25
CA VAL A 3 -43.53 -6.06 31.14
C VAL A 3 -42.25 -5.38 31.57
N GLU A 4 -41.23 -6.15 31.97
CA GLU A 4 -39.87 -5.63 32.04
C GLU A 4 -39.43 -5.36 30.60
N GLU A 5 -39.44 -4.09 30.23
CA GLU A 5 -38.66 -3.57 29.11
C GLU A 5 -37.19 -3.91 29.41
N ILE A 6 -36.69 -4.97 28.77
CA ILE A 6 -35.25 -5.25 28.71
C ILE A 6 -34.67 -4.28 27.66
N GLU A 7 -34.58 -3.00 28.00
CA GLU A 7 -33.60 -2.09 27.43
C GLU A 7 -32.25 -2.43 28.08
N SER A 8 -31.58 -3.49 27.62
CA SER A 8 -30.15 -3.62 27.88
C SER A 8 -29.40 -2.81 26.81
N ASP A 9 -29.30 -1.50 27.05
CA ASP A 9 -28.39 -0.57 26.37
C ASP A 9 -26.93 -0.86 26.79
N GLU A 10 -26.47 -2.11 26.60
CA GLU A 10 -25.03 -2.36 26.64
C GLU A 10 -24.46 -2.10 25.24
N PRO A 11 -23.52 -1.15 25.10
CA PRO A 11 -22.97 -0.79 23.80
C PRO A 11 -22.28 -2.01 23.15
N ASN A 12 -22.32 -2.06 21.82
CA ASN A 12 -21.52 -3.01 21.03
C ASN A 12 -20.07 -3.01 21.53
N LEU A 13 -19.40 -4.17 21.46
CA LEU A 13 -18.00 -4.24 21.85
C LEU A 13 -17.19 -3.28 20.99
N GLN A 14 -16.45 -2.41 21.66
CA GLN A 14 -15.49 -1.57 20.95
C GLN A 14 -14.38 -2.48 20.43
N VAL A 15 -14.21 -2.48 19.11
CA VAL A 15 -13.16 -3.22 18.40
C VAL A 15 -12.40 -2.18 17.59
N ASN A 16 -11.22 -1.80 18.09
CA ASN A 16 -10.38 -0.84 17.41
C ASN A 16 -9.14 -1.53 16.83
N PHE A 17 -8.72 -1.05 15.66
CA PHE A 17 -7.49 -1.47 15.01
C PHE A 17 -6.53 -0.28 14.96
N TYR A 18 -5.28 -0.49 15.37
CA TYR A 18 -4.22 0.50 15.17
C TYR A 18 -2.96 -0.16 14.59
N PRO A 19 -2.51 0.25 13.39
CA PRO A 19 -3.19 1.20 12.49
C PRO A 19 -4.57 0.66 12.02
N PRO A 20 -5.43 1.50 11.38
CA PRO A 20 -6.71 1.06 10.83
C PRO A 20 -6.58 -0.18 9.94
N LEU A 21 -7.62 -1.02 9.88
CA LEU A 21 -7.56 -2.33 9.23
C LEU A 21 -7.17 -2.26 7.75
N PHE A 22 -7.73 -1.31 7.00
CA PHE A 22 -7.37 -1.09 5.59
C PHE A 22 -5.88 -0.77 5.42
N LEU A 23 -5.30 -0.03 6.37
CA LEU A 23 -3.88 0.31 6.36
C LEU A 23 -3.03 -0.92 6.72
N GLN A 24 -3.47 -1.77 7.65
CA GLN A 24 -2.80 -3.05 7.93
C GLN A 24 -2.76 -3.96 6.71
N ARG A 25 -3.86 -4.08 5.96
CA ARG A 25 -3.91 -4.83 4.69
C ARG A 25 -2.91 -4.27 3.67
N ARG A 26 -2.89 -2.94 3.49
CA ARG A 26 -1.94 -2.27 2.60
C ARG A 26 -0.49 -2.46 3.02
N MET A 27 -0.21 -2.37 4.32
CA MET A 27 1.13 -2.62 4.86
C MET A 27 1.59 -4.03 4.55
N TRP A 28 0.73 -5.03 4.79
CA TRP A 28 1.02 -6.43 4.44
C TRP A 28 1.36 -6.58 2.94
N ILE A 29 0.55 -6.00 2.05
CA ILE A 29 0.82 -6.01 0.60
C ILE A 29 2.17 -5.37 0.29
N LEU A 30 2.40 -4.14 0.75
CA LEU A 30 3.64 -3.40 0.47
C LEU A 30 4.87 -4.12 1.03
N ASP A 31 4.76 -4.77 2.19
CA ASP A 31 5.85 -5.54 2.79
C ASP A 31 6.21 -6.75 1.93
N VAL A 32 5.22 -7.48 1.41
CA VAL A 32 5.47 -8.57 0.45
C VAL A 32 6.07 -8.05 -0.85
N LEU A 33 5.51 -6.98 -1.44
CA LEU A 33 6.03 -6.40 -2.69
C LEU A 33 7.50 -5.95 -2.54
N ARG A 34 7.84 -5.30 -1.43
CA ARG A 34 9.22 -4.86 -1.11
C ARG A 34 10.15 -6.04 -0.87
N ARG A 35 9.75 -6.99 -0.02
CA ARG A 35 10.54 -8.19 0.31
C ARG A 35 10.91 -8.98 -0.94
N GLU A 36 9.98 -9.09 -1.88
CA GLU A 36 10.14 -9.83 -3.12
C GLU A 36 10.65 -8.99 -4.29
N SER A 37 10.89 -7.69 -4.07
CA SER A 37 11.40 -6.73 -5.08
C SER A 37 10.56 -6.70 -6.36
N ILE A 38 9.23 -6.72 -6.21
CA ILE A 38 8.29 -6.74 -7.34
C ILE A 38 8.36 -5.45 -8.15
N VAL A 39 8.34 -5.55 -9.47
CA VAL A 39 8.41 -4.41 -10.39
C VAL A 39 7.21 -4.30 -11.34
N ASP A 40 6.43 -5.37 -11.52
CA ASP A 40 5.20 -5.40 -12.34
C ASP A 40 3.98 -5.84 -11.51
N VAL A 41 3.04 -4.93 -11.27
CA VAL A 41 1.88 -5.17 -10.37
C VAL A 41 0.57 -4.95 -11.09
N LEU A 42 -0.36 -5.88 -10.98
CA LEU A 42 -1.77 -5.68 -11.33
C LEU A 42 -2.61 -5.68 -10.05
N ASP A 43 -3.31 -4.58 -9.80
CA ASP A 43 -4.27 -4.42 -8.72
C ASP A 43 -5.68 -4.70 -9.25
N VAL A 44 -6.23 -5.86 -8.92
CA VAL A 44 -7.59 -6.28 -9.31
C VAL A 44 -8.56 -5.84 -8.21
N GLY A 45 -9.60 -5.10 -8.61
CA GLY A 45 -10.49 -4.38 -7.70
C GLY A 45 -9.77 -3.19 -7.06
N CYS A 46 -9.13 -2.36 -7.89
CA CYS A 46 -8.29 -1.27 -7.39
C CYS A 46 -9.07 -0.10 -6.75
N GLY A 47 -10.40 -0.06 -6.90
CA GLY A 47 -11.26 1.01 -6.39
C GLY A 47 -10.74 2.39 -6.81
N GLU A 48 -10.65 3.30 -5.85
CA GLU A 48 -10.15 4.67 -6.03
C GLU A 48 -8.64 4.75 -6.32
N GLY A 49 -7.95 3.60 -6.40
CA GLY A 49 -6.53 3.52 -6.74
C GLY A 49 -5.61 3.92 -5.60
N GLN A 50 -5.99 3.67 -4.34
CA GLN A 50 -5.16 4.03 -3.18
C GLN A 50 -3.81 3.30 -3.19
N LEU A 51 -3.79 2.00 -3.52
CA LEU A 51 -2.54 1.26 -3.70
C LEU A 51 -1.78 1.75 -4.94
N LEU A 52 -2.46 1.94 -6.08
CA LEU A 52 -1.85 2.44 -7.31
C LEU A 52 -1.15 3.79 -7.12
N SER A 53 -1.77 4.72 -6.39
CA SER A 53 -1.22 6.05 -6.11
C SER A 53 0.07 5.97 -5.27
N VAL A 54 0.13 5.01 -4.34
CA VAL A 54 1.34 4.71 -3.54
C VAL A 54 2.42 4.08 -4.42
N LEU A 55 2.07 3.07 -5.24
CA LEU A 55 3.01 2.41 -6.16
C LEU A 55 3.50 3.35 -7.27
N ALA A 56 2.73 4.39 -7.61
CA ALA A 56 3.10 5.42 -8.55
C ALA A 56 4.11 6.43 -7.98
N GLN A 57 4.42 6.39 -6.68
CA GLN A 57 5.52 7.20 -6.13
C GLN A 57 6.87 6.59 -6.52
N PRO A 58 7.86 7.42 -6.91
CA PRO A 58 9.19 6.91 -7.24
C PRO A 58 9.90 6.38 -5.99
N ALA A 59 10.76 5.37 -6.17
CA ALA A 59 11.74 5.00 -5.16
C ALA A 59 12.60 6.21 -4.78
N PRO A 60 12.90 6.43 -3.47
CA PRO A 60 13.72 7.57 -3.02
C PRO A 60 15.08 7.68 -3.71
N TRP A 61 15.70 6.54 -4.02
CA TRP A 61 16.94 6.41 -4.78
C TRP A 61 16.95 5.05 -5.48
N LEU A 62 17.83 4.90 -6.47
CA LEU A 62 18.05 3.67 -7.21
C LEU A 62 18.68 2.58 -6.34
N ALA A 63 18.50 1.32 -6.76
CA ALA A 63 19.32 0.23 -6.24
C ALA A 63 20.83 0.53 -6.42
N PRO A 64 21.71 -0.01 -5.55
CA PRO A 64 23.12 0.32 -5.54
C PRO A 64 23.76 0.21 -6.93
N PRO A 65 24.64 1.16 -7.30
CA PRO A 65 25.24 1.18 -8.62
C PRO A 65 26.13 -0.06 -8.86
N PRO A 66 26.25 -0.52 -10.13
CA PRO A 66 27.16 -1.61 -10.46
C PRO A 66 28.61 -1.19 -10.21
N ALA A 67 29.50 -2.16 -9.97
CA ALA A 67 30.91 -1.90 -9.63
C ALA A 67 31.67 -1.04 -10.65
N SER A 68 31.22 -1.00 -11.91
CA SER A 68 31.76 -0.14 -12.97
C SER A 68 31.55 1.36 -12.75
N VAL A 69 30.61 1.75 -11.89
CA VAL A 69 30.36 3.14 -11.53
C VAL A 69 31.47 3.68 -10.64
N PHE A 70 32.05 2.84 -9.78
CA PHE A 70 33.15 3.23 -8.91
C PHE A 70 34.50 2.98 -9.58
N SER A 71 35.39 3.99 -9.51
CA SER A 71 36.75 3.92 -10.06
C SER A 71 37.67 2.93 -9.31
N SER A 72 37.24 2.38 -8.17
CA SER A 72 37.94 1.34 -7.42
C SER A 72 37.00 0.18 -7.07
N PRO A 73 37.30 -1.07 -7.47
CA PRO A 73 36.50 -2.25 -7.14
C PRO A 73 36.32 -2.48 -5.63
N ALA A 74 37.26 -1.96 -4.81
CA ALA A 74 37.22 -2.10 -3.36
C ALA A 74 36.00 -1.41 -2.73
N ARG A 75 35.47 -0.35 -3.34
CA ARG A 75 34.32 0.43 -2.83
C ARG A 75 32.96 -0.11 -3.28
N ALA A 76 32.91 -0.87 -4.37
CA ALA A 76 31.65 -1.38 -4.93
C ALA A 76 30.97 -2.47 -4.09
N HIS A 77 31.72 -3.12 -3.20
CA HIS A 77 31.27 -4.24 -2.37
C HIS A 77 31.45 -3.98 -0.87
N ASP A 78 31.79 -2.76 -0.50
CA ASP A 78 32.03 -2.41 0.88
C ASP A 78 30.69 -2.08 1.56
N GLU A 79 30.26 -2.95 2.49
CA GLU A 79 29.01 -2.75 3.24
C GLU A 79 29.00 -1.42 4.01
N GLU A 80 30.17 -0.84 4.27
CA GLU A 80 30.33 0.48 4.88
C GLU A 80 29.76 1.61 4.00
N TYR A 81 29.63 1.40 2.68
CA TYR A 81 29.15 2.39 1.70
C TYR A 81 27.71 2.13 1.24
N MET A 82 27.10 1.02 1.66
CA MET A 82 25.71 0.70 1.34
C MET A 82 24.80 1.42 2.32
N TYR A 83 24.03 2.38 1.80
CA TYR A 83 22.93 2.98 2.56
C TYR A 83 21.79 1.96 2.65
N LYS A 84 21.63 1.35 3.82
CA LYS A 84 20.60 0.34 4.07
C LYS A 84 19.48 1.03 4.85
N SER A 85 18.33 1.21 4.21
CA SER A 85 17.08 1.45 4.92
C SER A 85 16.60 0.14 5.53
N ASP A 86 15.89 0.20 6.65
CA ASP A 86 15.28 -0.98 7.29
C ASP A 86 14.27 -1.69 6.37
N LEU A 87 13.70 -0.94 5.42
CA LEU A 87 12.78 -1.45 4.40
C LEU A 87 13.38 -1.24 3.00
N PRO A 88 13.46 -2.28 2.15
CA PRO A 88 13.95 -2.12 0.79
C PRO A 88 13.00 -1.24 -0.03
N ASN A 89 13.57 -0.39 -0.87
CA ASN A 89 12.81 0.46 -1.79
C ASN A 89 12.08 -0.41 -2.84
N LEU A 90 10.86 0.01 -3.18
CA LEU A 90 10.09 -0.63 -4.24
C LEU A 90 10.34 0.10 -5.56
N HIS A 91 10.77 -0.65 -6.58
CA HIS A 91 11.20 -0.12 -7.87
C HIS A 91 10.20 -0.47 -8.98
N ALA A 92 8.92 -0.14 -8.76
CA ALA A 92 7.85 -0.44 -9.71
C ALA A 92 8.11 0.22 -11.08
N ARG A 93 7.94 -0.56 -12.15
CA ARG A 93 8.12 -0.13 -13.55
C ARG A 93 6.86 -0.25 -14.38
N ARG A 94 5.98 -1.16 -13.97
CA ARG A 94 4.67 -1.38 -14.59
C ARG A 94 3.68 -1.57 -13.48
N ILE A 95 2.62 -0.77 -13.48
CA ILE A 95 1.47 -0.99 -12.61
C ILE A 95 0.19 -0.90 -13.43
N ALA A 96 -0.78 -1.74 -13.12
CA ALA A 96 -2.10 -1.71 -13.73
C ALA A 96 -3.18 -1.80 -12.68
N GLY A 97 -4.25 -1.03 -12.85
CA GLY A 97 -5.49 -1.15 -12.08
C GLY A 97 -6.59 -1.76 -12.93
N LEU A 98 -7.41 -2.64 -12.34
CA LEU A 98 -8.63 -3.16 -12.94
C LEU A 98 -9.78 -2.97 -11.95
N ASP A 99 -10.86 -2.32 -12.37
CA ASP A 99 -12.09 -2.25 -11.59
C ASP A 99 -13.32 -2.19 -12.50
N ILE A 100 -14.51 -2.50 -11.97
CA ILE A 100 -15.78 -2.35 -12.69
C ILE A 100 -16.36 -0.94 -12.54
N SER A 101 -16.05 -0.26 -11.42
CA SER A 101 -16.62 1.03 -11.04
C SER A 101 -15.97 2.18 -11.80
N ALA A 102 -16.69 2.75 -12.77
CA ALA A 102 -16.18 3.91 -13.52
C ALA A 102 -15.98 5.15 -12.63
N GLN A 103 -16.73 5.26 -11.53
CA GLN A 103 -16.63 6.38 -10.58
C GLN A 103 -15.33 6.29 -9.80
N ASP A 104 -15.02 5.12 -9.23
CA ASP A 104 -13.78 4.92 -8.47
C ASP A 104 -12.55 5.01 -9.36
N LEU A 105 -12.63 4.45 -10.57
CA LEU A 105 -11.56 4.54 -11.55
C LEU A 105 -11.23 5.98 -11.94
N ALA A 106 -12.17 6.93 -11.87
CA ALA A 106 -11.87 8.34 -12.14
C ALA A 106 -10.86 8.90 -11.12
N PHE A 107 -10.97 8.48 -9.85
CA PHE A 107 -9.99 8.82 -8.81
C PHE A 107 -8.66 8.10 -9.04
N ALA A 108 -8.69 6.82 -9.41
CA ALA A 108 -7.48 6.05 -9.70
C ALA A 108 -6.67 6.65 -10.88
N VAL A 109 -7.37 7.09 -11.93
CA VAL A 109 -6.77 7.83 -13.05
C VAL A 109 -6.11 9.09 -12.51
N LYS A 110 -6.84 9.96 -11.81
CA LYS A 110 -6.30 11.22 -11.29
C LYS A 110 -5.11 11.02 -10.35
N GLY A 111 -5.20 10.06 -9.42
CA GLY A 111 -4.17 9.76 -8.42
C GLY A 111 -2.87 9.20 -8.99
N THR A 112 -2.89 8.70 -10.23
CA THR A 112 -1.72 8.13 -10.92
C THR A 112 -1.17 9.02 -12.04
N GLU A 113 -1.70 10.22 -12.21
CA GLU A 113 -1.20 11.19 -13.20
C GLU A 113 0.26 11.58 -12.96
N VAL A 114 0.95 11.98 -14.03
CA VAL A 114 2.34 12.43 -13.96
C VAL A 114 2.40 13.79 -13.22
N PRO A 115 3.21 13.92 -12.16
CA PRO A 115 3.32 15.18 -11.43
C PRO A 115 3.72 16.35 -12.34
N GLY A 116 2.90 17.41 -12.38
CA GLY A 116 3.15 18.62 -13.16
C GLY A 116 2.37 18.75 -14.48
N SER A 117 1.37 17.89 -14.74
CA SER A 117 0.39 18.04 -15.83
C SER A 117 -0.47 19.31 -15.70
N SER A 118 -0.74 19.78 -14.47
CA SER A 118 -1.39 21.07 -14.17
C SER A 118 -0.50 21.92 -13.27
N LYS A 119 0.12 22.97 -13.81
CA LYS A 119 0.93 23.93 -13.01
C LYS A 119 0.10 24.85 -12.11
N GLU A 120 -1.23 24.80 -12.23
CA GLU A 120 -2.15 25.73 -11.56
C GLU A 120 -2.88 25.13 -10.35
N ASP A 121 -2.86 23.80 -10.17
CA ASP A 121 -3.61 23.09 -9.12
C ASP A 121 -2.70 22.17 -8.27
N ASP A 122 -1.51 22.63 -7.88
CA ASP A 122 -0.71 21.90 -6.87
C ASP A 122 -1.21 22.30 -5.47
N PRO A 123 -2.04 21.48 -4.78
CA PRO A 123 -2.68 21.86 -3.52
C PRO A 123 -1.68 21.85 -2.36
N TYR A 124 -0.50 21.27 -2.57
CA TYR A 124 0.55 21.08 -1.56
C TYR A 124 1.89 21.62 -2.06
N PRO A 125 2.08 22.96 -2.10
CA PRO A 125 3.34 23.59 -2.48
C PRO A 125 4.54 23.24 -1.55
N TYR A 126 4.27 22.52 -0.45
CA TYR A 126 5.26 22.03 0.52
C TYR A 126 5.55 20.52 0.39
N GLY A 127 4.95 19.82 -0.57
CA GLY A 127 5.28 18.42 -0.84
C GLY A 127 6.71 18.31 -1.36
N VAL A 128 7.54 17.46 -0.74
CA VAL A 128 8.87 17.12 -1.26
C VAL A 128 8.68 16.53 -2.65
N ARG A 129 9.05 17.29 -3.69
CA ARG A 129 9.04 16.79 -5.07
C ARG A 129 10.17 15.78 -5.22
N VAL A 130 9.85 14.50 -5.03
CA VAL A 130 10.83 13.42 -5.18
C VAL A 130 11.17 13.24 -6.66
N THR A 131 12.46 13.31 -6.98
CA THR A 131 12.94 13.08 -8.35
C THR A 131 12.78 11.60 -8.71
N ARG A 132 12.13 11.32 -9.85
CA ARG A 132 12.01 9.96 -10.38
C ARG A 132 13.24 9.57 -11.17
N PHE A 133 13.88 8.46 -10.81
CA PHE A 133 15.06 7.93 -11.51
C PHE A 133 14.78 6.69 -12.37
N GLU A 134 13.53 6.25 -12.43
CA GLU A 134 13.11 5.07 -13.19
C GLU A 134 11.79 5.32 -13.89
N ASP A 135 11.73 4.87 -15.15
CA ASP A 135 10.50 4.88 -15.92
C ASP A 135 9.44 4.01 -15.25
N LEU A 136 8.20 4.50 -15.25
CA LEU A 136 7.03 3.76 -14.80
C LEU A 136 5.89 3.96 -15.81
N THR A 137 5.32 2.84 -16.26
CA THR A 137 4.05 2.84 -17.00
C THR A 137 2.91 2.48 -16.04
N VAL A 138 1.88 3.32 -16.01
CA VAL A 138 0.63 3.07 -15.27
C VAL A 138 -0.50 2.90 -16.27
N LYS A 139 -1.33 1.87 -16.12
CA LYS A 139 -2.56 1.70 -16.92
C LYS A 139 -3.77 1.45 -16.04
N VAL A 140 -4.88 2.12 -16.32
CA VAL A 140 -6.12 1.95 -15.57
C VAL A 140 -7.19 1.39 -16.51
N TRP A 141 -7.75 0.23 -16.14
CA TRP A 141 -8.69 -0.52 -16.95
C TRP A 141 -10.06 -0.63 -16.27
N LYS A 142 -11.12 -0.44 -17.06
CA LYS A 142 -12.48 -0.76 -16.66
C LYS A 142 -12.86 -2.16 -17.16
N GLY A 143 -13.33 -3.02 -16.27
CA GLY A 143 -13.78 -4.36 -16.61
C GLY A 143 -13.78 -5.30 -15.40
N GLY A 144 -14.24 -6.53 -15.60
CA GLY A 144 -14.37 -7.53 -14.54
C GLY A 144 -13.81 -8.90 -14.93
N LEU A 145 -13.97 -9.89 -14.06
CA LEU A 145 -13.41 -11.23 -14.27
C LEU A 145 -14.16 -12.10 -15.30
N GLN A 146 -15.16 -11.54 -15.99
CA GLN A 146 -15.90 -12.24 -17.04
C GLN A 146 -15.08 -12.41 -18.32
N VAL A 147 -14.14 -11.49 -18.59
CA VAL A 147 -13.37 -11.45 -19.84
C VAL A 147 -11.86 -11.47 -19.56
N ILE A 148 -11.13 -12.22 -20.38
CA ILE A 148 -9.66 -12.26 -20.33
C ILE A 148 -9.11 -11.01 -21.01
N ASN A 149 -8.25 -10.27 -20.31
CA ASN A 149 -7.38 -9.28 -20.94
C ASN A 149 -5.96 -9.86 -21.09
N GLU A 150 -5.53 -10.03 -22.34
CA GLU A 150 -4.22 -10.59 -22.67
C GLU A 150 -3.04 -9.75 -22.14
N GLU A 151 -3.25 -8.47 -21.83
CA GLU A 151 -2.20 -7.62 -21.26
C GLU A 151 -1.80 -8.02 -19.82
N PHE A 152 -2.68 -8.73 -19.12
CA PHE A 152 -2.44 -9.19 -17.74
C PHE A 152 -1.73 -10.55 -17.69
N VAL A 153 -1.58 -11.22 -18.83
CA VAL A 153 -0.93 -12.54 -18.89
C VAL A 153 0.56 -12.40 -18.61
N GLY A 154 1.04 -13.10 -17.58
CA GLY A 154 2.44 -13.11 -17.19
C GLY A 154 2.87 -11.90 -16.36
N VAL A 155 1.92 -11.10 -15.85
CA VAL A 155 2.23 -10.06 -14.85
C VAL A 155 2.97 -10.67 -13.65
N GLU A 156 3.89 -9.94 -13.05
CA GLU A 156 4.73 -10.50 -11.99
C GLU A 156 3.94 -10.76 -10.70
N CYS A 157 3.14 -9.78 -10.26
CA CYS A 157 2.30 -9.89 -9.08
C CYS A 157 0.87 -9.42 -9.36
N ILE A 158 -0.11 -10.18 -8.91
CA ILE A 158 -1.50 -9.73 -8.81
C ILE A 158 -1.81 -9.46 -7.33
N VAL A 159 -2.46 -8.33 -7.06
CA VAL A 159 -3.03 -7.99 -5.76
C VAL A 159 -4.55 -7.97 -5.89
N CYS A 160 -5.25 -8.50 -4.89
CA CYS A 160 -6.71 -8.60 -4.83
C CYS A 160 -7.14 -8.35 -3.39
N THR A 161 -7.47 -7.10 -3.06
CA THR A 161 -7.67 -6.66 -1.67
C THR A 161 -9.15 -6.46 -1.39
N GLU A 162 -9.79 -7.34 -0.61
CA GLU A 162 -11.22 -7.24 -0.26
C GLU A 162 -12.14 -7.14 -1.51
N VAL A 163 -11.92 -8.03 -2.49
CA VAL A 163 -12.67 -8.03 -3.77
C VAL A 163 -13.51 -9.29 -3.92
N ILE A 164 -12.98 -10.42 -3.46
CA ILE A 164 -13.52 -11.71 -3.84
C ILE A 164 -14.91 -11.96 -3.24
N GLU A 165 -15.17 -11.41 -2.07
CA GLU A 165 -16.45 -11.44 -1.35
C GLU A 165 -17.55 -10.68 -2.09
N HIS A 166 -17.20 -9.74 -2.97
CA HIS A 166 -18.15 -9.02 -3.81
C HIS A 166 -18.49 -9.78 -5.09
N LEU A 167 -17.78 -10.88 -5.40
CA LEU A 167 -17.99 -11.63 -6.63
C LEU A 167 -19.33 -12.39 -6.60
N PRO A 168 -20.18 -12.18 -7.62
CA PRO A 168 -21.38 -12.96 -7.83
C PRO A 168 -21.10 -14.48 -7.90
N PRO A 169 -22.05 -15.35 -7.47
CA PRO A 169 -21.85 -16.80 -7.45
C PRO A 169 -21.53 -17.45 -8.79
N ASP A 170 -21.94 -16.84 -9.90
CA ASP A 170 -21.65 -17.24 -11.26
C ASP A 170 -20.23 -16.82 -11.70
N ILE A 171 -19.69 -15.73 -11.16
CA ILE A 171 -18.34 -15.23 -11.44
C ILE A 171 -17.28 -15.89 -10.55
N LEU A 172 -17.60 -16.18 -9.28
CA LEU A 172 -16.64 -16.76 -8.32
C LEU A 172 -15.90 -18.02 -8.85
N PRO A 173 -16.53 -18.97 -9.58
CA PRO A 173 -15.83 -20.10 -10.19
C PRO A 173 -14.76 -19.71 -11.23
N ALA A 174 -14.82 -18.51 -11.79
CA ALA A 174 -13.82 -17.98 -12.72
C ALA A 174 -12.57 -17.44 -12.01
N LEU A 175 -12.64 -17.11 -10.72
CA LEU A 175 -11.55 -16.44 -9.98
C LEU A 175 -10.20 -17.17 -10.10
N ALA A 176 -10.15 -18.42 -9.65
CA ALA A 176 -8.93 -19.22 -9.67
C ALA A 176 -8.41 -19.50 -11.10
N PRO A 177 -9.22 -19.99 -12.07
CA PRO A 177 -8.73 -20.19 -13.43
C PRO A 177 -8.32 -18.87 -14.11
N MET A 178 -8.95 -17.74 -13.80
CA MET A 178 -8.54 -16.44 -14.35
C MET A 178 -7.19 -15.99 -13.78
N LEU A 179 -7.11 -15.80 -12.46
CA LEU A 179 -5.94 -15.21 -11.81
C LEU A 179 -4.74 -16.16 -11.79
N LEU A 180 -4.92 -17.39 -11.30
CA LEU A 180 -3.83 -18.37 -11.15
C LEU A 180 -3.60 -19.18 -12.43
N GLY A 181 -4.62 -19.34 -13.27
CA GLY A 181 -4.55 -20.16 -14.48
C GLY A 181 -4.10 -19.40 -15.72
N VAL A 182 -4.89 -18.40 -16.15
CA VAL A 182 -4.65 -17.63 -17.39
C VAL A 182 -3.63 -16.53 -17.19
N TYR A 183 -3.85 -15.63 -16.22
CA TYR A 183 -2.92 -14.53 -15.95
C TYR A 183 -1.62 -15.05 -15.36
N HIS A 184 -1.70 -16.09 -14.53
CA HIS A 184 -0.59 -16.94 -14.12
C HIS A 184 0.62 -16.15 -13.57
N PRO A 185 0.41 -15.23 -12.61
CA PRO A 185 1.47 -14.38 -12.12
C PRO A 185 2.51 -15.17 -11.34
N THR A 186 3.71 -14.61 -11.15
CA THR A 186 4.70 -15.20 -10.25
C THR A 186 4.15 -15.24 -8.81
N ARG A 187 3.40 -14.20 -8.41
CA ARG A 187 2.71 -14.12 -7.11
C ARG A 187 1.28 -13.63 -7.20
N LEU A 188 0.42 -14.12 -6.33
CA LEU A 188 -0.91 -13.59 -6.08
C LEU A 188 -1.03 -13.27 -4.59
N LEU A 189 -1.35 -12.03 -4.26
CA LEU A 189 -1.67 -11.57 -2.92
C LEU A 189 -3.17 -11.35 -2.86
N LEU A 190 -3.84 -11.98 -1.90
CA LEU A 190 -5.28 -11.91 -1.76
C LEU A 190 -5.66 -11.70 -0.31
N THR A 191 -6.61 -10.79 -0.08
CA THR A 191 -7.26 -10.60 1.22
C THR A 191 -8.77 -10.75 1.10
N THR A 192 -9.42 -11.14 2.19
CA THR A 192 -10.89 -11.18 2.30
C THR A 192 -11.30 -11.13 3.77
N PRO A 193 -12.49 -10.62 4.12
CA PRO A 193 -12.99 -10.60 5.49
C PRO A 193 -13.07 -12.00 6.14
N SER A 194 -12.76 -12.07 7.43
CA SER A 194 -12.91 -13.30 8.22
C SER A 194 -14.31 -13.43 8.80
N TYR A 195 -15.14 -14.35 8.30
CA TYR A 195 -16.46 -14.60 8.90
C TYR A 195 -16.33 -15.04 10.37
N THR A 196 -15.29 -15.81 10.70
CA THR A 196 -15.04 -16.31 12.07
C THR A 196 -14.94 -15.14 13.06
N PHE A 197 -14.31 -14.05 12.64
CA PHE A 197 -14.09 -12.88 13.50
C PHE A 197 -15.37 -12.06 13.73
N ASN A 198 -16.46 -12.24 12.98
CA ASN A 198 -17.71 -11.45 13.15
C ASN A 198 -18.25 -11.56 14.59
N ALA A 199 -18.02 -12.70 15.24
CA ALA A 199 -18.44 -12.93 16.61
C ALA A 199 -17.71 -12.03 17.64
N ARG A 200 -16.63 -11.32 17.25
CA ARG A 200 -15.88 -10.40 18.11
C ARG A 200 -16.62 -9.10 18.40
N PHE A 201 -17.50 -8.66 17.50
CA PHE A 201 -18.29 -7.43 17.65
C PHE A 201 -19.48 -7.60 18.59
N THR A 202 -19.85 -8.84 18.92
CA THR A 202 -21.01 -9.13 19.76
C THR A 202 -20.64 -9.99 20.96
N ARG A 203 -21.35 -9.77 22.07
CA ARG A 203 -21.20 -10.60 23.26
C ARG A 203 -21.67 -12.04 22.98
N PRO A 204 -21.08 -13.05 23.65
CA PRO A 204 -21.58 -14.43 23.62
C PRO A 204 -23.06 -14.47 23.99
N ASN A 205 -23.82 -15.32 23.29
CA ASN A 205 -25.27 -15.49 23.50
C ASN A 205 -26.11 -14.21 23.33
N ALA A 206 -25.59 -13.16 22.68
CA ALA A 206 -26.41 -12.01 22.27
C ALA A 206 -27.66 -12.51 21.53
N PRO A 207 -28.87 -12.01 21.87
CA PRO A 207 -30.09 -12.35 21.15
C PRO A 207 -29.91 -12.11 19.65
N ARG A 208 -30.55 -12.92 18.82
CA ARG A 208 -30.48 -12.82 17.35
C ARG A 208 -30.74 -11.38 16.89
N ALA A 209 -31.74 -10.73 17.47
CA ALA A 209 -32.07 -9.32 17.22
C ALA A 209 -30.93 -8.31 17.50
N VAL A 210 -30.01 -8.57 18.43
CA VAL A 210 -28.84 -7.72 18.71
C VAL A 210 -27.72 -7.98 17.71
N ARG A 211 -27.54 -9.24 17.30
CA ARG A 211 -26.67 -9.61 16.18
C ARG A 211 -27.22 -9.08 14.84
N GLU A 212 -28.52 -8.77 14.80
CA GLU A 212 -29.27 -8.40 13.59
C GLU A 212 -29.44 -6.89 13.35
N ARG A 213 -29.02 -6.01 14.28
CA ARG A 213 -29.22 -4.55 14.11
C ARG A 213 -28.42 -3.93 12.96
N GLN A 214 -27.35 -4.59 12.51
CA GLN A 214 -26.55 -4.28 11.32
C GLN A 214 -26.22 -5.59 10.58
N ALA A 215 -27.24 -6.43 10.37
CA ALA A 215 -27.06 -7.74 9.74
C ALA A 215 -27.55 -7.77 8.31
N TYR A 216 -26.65 -8.12 7.40
CA TYR A 216 -27.00 -8.38 6.02
C TYR A 216 -27.07 -9.91 5.85
N PRO A 217 -28.27 -10.51 5.78
CA PRO A 217 -28.38 -11.95 5.55
C PRO A 217 -27.73 -12.29 4.21
N ASP A 218 -27.13 -13.47 4.12
CA ASP A 218 -26.52 -13.96 2.87
C ASP A 218 -27.47 -13.74 1.67
N PRO A 219 -27.16 -12.80 0.76
CA PRO A 219 -28.05 -12.45 -0.34
C PRO A 219 -28.16 -13.58 -1.37
N THR A 220 -27.25 -14.55 -1.33
CA THR A 220 -27.25 -15.72 -2.22
C THR A 220 -28.12 -16.86 -1.69
N GLY A 221 -28.49 -16.84 -0.40
CA GLY A 221 -29.23 -17.90 0.27
C GLY A 221 -28.49 -19.23 0.37
N ARG A 222 -27.16 -19.25 0.15
CA ARG A 222 -26.32 -20.46 0.28
C ARG A 222 -26.16 -20.88 1.74
N THR A 223 -26.21 -19.92 2.64
CA THR A 223 -26.03 -20.10 4.08
C THR A 223 -27.12 -19.35 4.85
N ASP A 224 -27.24 -19.63 6.14
CA ASP A 224 -28.05 -18.87 7.10
C ASP A 224 -27.22 -17.79 7.83
N ARG A 225 -26.07 -17.41 7.25
CA ARG A 225 -25.11 -16.46 7.85
C ARG A 225 -25.55 -15.02 7.71
N ILE A 226 -24.94 -14.20 8.57
CA ILE A 226 -25.09 -12.75 8.62
C ILE A 226 -23.74 -12.12 8.30
N PHE A 227 -23.69 -11.33 7.23
CA PHE A 227 -22.50 -10.65 6.75
C PHE A 227 -22.37 -9.27 7.38
N ARG A 228 -21.12 -8.76 7.38
CA ARG A 228 -20.76 -7.44 7.92
C ARG A 228 -21.19 -6.30 7.02
N HIS A 229 -21.27 -6.55 5.72
CA HIS A 229 -21.57 -5.54 4.73
C HIS A 229 -22.69 -5.99 3.79
N HIS A 230 -23.53 -5.05 3.37
CA HIS A 230 -24.71 -5.32 2.54
C HIS A 230 -24.35 -5.83 1.15
N ASP A 231 -23.20 -5.39 0.65
CA ASP A 231 -22.73 -5.76 -0.67
C ASP A 231 -21.91 -7.06 -0.73
N HIS A 232 -21.62 -7.70 0.42
CA HIS A 232 -20.94 -9.01 0.40
C HIS A 232 -21.87 -10.10 -0.15
N LYS A 233 -21.33 -10.91 -1.07
CA LYS A 233 -22.00 -12.07 -1.65
C LYS A 233 -21.65 -13.36 -0.91
N PHE A 234 -20.53 -13.40 -0.19
CA PHE A 234 -20.18 -14.44 0.78
C PHE A 234 -19.14 -13.94 1.78
N GLU A 235 -19.04 -14.58 2.94
CA GLU A 235 -17.90 -14.43 3.87
C GLU A 235 -17.43 -15.82 4.31
N TRP A 236 -16.14 -16.10 4.12
CA TRP A 236 -15.56 -17.40 4.44
C TRP A 236 -15.18 -17.54 5.90
N THR A 237 -15.39 -18.73 6.45
CA THR A 237 -14.71 -19.15 7.69
C THR A 237 -13.23 -19.42 7.41
N GLU A 238 -12.42 -19.52 8.46
CA GLU A 238 -11.01 -19.90 8.32
C GLU A 238 -10.83 -21.24 7.59
N ASP A 239 -11.64 -22.25 7.93
CA ASP A 239 -11.59 -23.57 7.30
C ASP A 239 -11.94 -23.50 5.80
N GLU A 240 -12.95 -22.71 5.43
CA GLU A 240 -13.36 -22.52 4.04
C GLU A 240 -12.27 -21.80 3.24
N PHE A 241 -11.69 -20.74 3.80
CA PHE A 241 -10.61 -19.99 3.18
C PHE A 241 -9.37 -20.86 2.98
N ARG A 242 -8.93 -21.59 4.01
CA ARG A 242 -7.78 -22.50 3.93
C ARG A 242 -8.03 -23.62 2.90
N ALA A 243 -9.21 -24.23 2.92
CA ALA A 243 -9.56 -25.28 1.97
C ALA A 243 -9.55 -24.77 0.52
N TRP A 244 -10.11 -23.58 0.27
CA TRP A 244 -10.06 -22.94 -1.04
C TRP A 244 -8.63 -22.64 -1.47
N CYS A 245 -7.81 -22.05 -0.60
CA CYS A 245 -6.42 -21.71 -0.91
C CYS A 245 -5.60 -22.96 -1.27
N HIS A 246 -5.69 -24.02 -0.46
CA HIS A 246 -4.97 -25.27 -0.73
C HIS A 246 -5.43 -25.94 -2.03
N GLY A 247 -6.76 -25.98 -2.28
CA GLY A 247 -7.31 -26.53 -3.51
C GLY A 247 -6.88 -25.75 -4.74
N ALA A 248 -6.94 -24.41 -4.69
CA ALA A 248 -6.51 -23.54 -5.78
C ALA A 248 -5.00 -23.66 -6.05
N ALA A 249 -4.18 -23.71 -4.99
CA ALA A 249 -2.73 -23.88 -5.11
C ALA A 249 -2.36 -25.23 -5.75
N GLU A 250 -2.98 -26.32 -5.32
CA GLU A 250 -2.75 -27.65 -5.88
C GLU A 250 -3.19 -27.70 -7.34
N GLU A 251 -4.40 -27.21 -7.63
CA GLU A 251 -4.96 -27.26 -8.97
C GLU A 251 -4.15 -26.43 -9.97
N TRP A 252 -3.75 -25.21 -9.61
CA TRP A 252 -3.11 -24.25 -10.52
C TRP A 252 -1.59 -24.17 -10.40
N GLY A 253 -0.97 -25.02 -9.59
CA GLY A 253 0.49 -25.15 -9.53
C GLY A 253 1.17 -24.01 -8.79
N TYR A 254 0.67 -23.68 -7.61
CA TYR A 254 1.25 -22.71 -6.71
C TYR A 254 1.68 -23.37 -5.40
N ASP A 255 2.65 -22.77 -4.73
CA ASP A 255 2.91 -22.92 -3.31
C ASP A 255 2.26 -21.75 -2.56
N ILE A 256 1.97 -21.97 -1.28
CA ILE A 256 1.48 -20.92 -0.38
C ILE A 256 2.68 -20.48 0.46
N GLU A 257 3.20 -19.28 0.21
CA GLU A 257 4.30 -18.70 0.98
C GLU A 257 3.80 -18.18 2.33
N GLU A 258 2.58 -17.68 2.37
CA GLU A 258 1.97 -17.09 3.57
C GLU A 258 0.46 -17.33 3.58
N LEU A 259 -0.09 -17.69 4.75
CA LEU A 259 -1.53 -17.90 4.96
C LEU A 259 -1.88 -17.63 6.41
N GLY A 260 -2.61 -16.54 6.65
CA GLY A 260 -2.93 -16.06 8.00
C GLY A 260 -3.98 -14.95 7.94
N GLY A 261 -3.82 -13.93 8.77
CA GLY A 261 -4.66 -12.75 8.73
C GLY A 261 -4.03 -11.52 9.36
N VAL A 262 -4.74 -10.40 9.26
CA VAL A 262 -4.41 -9.08 9.83
C VAL A 262 -5.62 -8.49 10.52
N GLY A 263 -5.42 -7.48 11.37
CA GLY A 263 -6.49 -6.88 12.15
C GLY A 263 -6.70 -7.58 13.48
N ARG A 264 -5.68 -7.57 14.34
CA ARG A 264 -5.85 -7.88 15.76
C ARG A 264 -6.38 -6.66 16.49
N PRO A 265 -7.45 -6.79 17.30
CA PRO A 265 -7.93 -5.70 18.14
C PRO A 265 -6.86 -5.18 19.09
N LEU A 266 -6.97 -3.91 19.47
CA LEU A 266 -6.20 -3.35 20.58
C LEU A 266 -6.69 -3.86 21.93
N GLU A 267 -8.00 -4.07 22.05
CA GLU A 267 -8.65 -4.52 23.28
C GLU A 267 -8.68 -6.04 23.37
N ASP A 268 -8.37 -6.57 24.55
CA ASP A 268 -8.62 -7.98 24.85
C ASP A 268 -10.14 -8.26 24.83
N ASP A 269 -10.55 -9.39 24.23
CA ASP A 269 -11.93 -9.86 24.33
C ASP A 269 -12.26 -10.20 25.80
N PRO A 270 -13.31 -9.60 26.40
CA PRO A 270 -13.68 -9.87 27.78
C PRO A 270 -13.99 -11.33 28.11
N TRP A 271 -14.21 -12.17 27.08
CA TRP A 271 -14.47 -13.60 27.20
C TRP A 271 -13.30 -14.48 26.74
N GLY A 272 -12.15 -13.90 26.39
CA GLY A 272 -10.94 -14.61 26.01
C GLY A 272 -11.06 -15.41 24.71
N ARG A 273 -11.85 -14.93 23.73
CA ARG A 273 -12.10 -15.64 22.47
C ARG A 273 -11.12 -15.27 21.35
N ASP A 274 -10.25 -14.28 21.52
CA ASP A 274 -9.42 -13.75 20.41
C ASP A 274 -8.58 -14.83 19.71
N GLU A 275 -7.96 -15.75 20.45
CA GLU A 275 -7.19 -16.86 19.85
C GLU A 275 -8.07 -17.79 18.99
N GLN A 276 -9.34 -17.98 19.37
CA GLN A 276 -10.29 -18.79 18.61
C GLN A 276 -10.86 -18.03 17.39
N LEU A 277 -11.07 -16.72 17.51
CA LEU A 277 -11.68 -15.90 16.46
C LEU A 277 -10.68 -15.49 15.37
N GLY A 278 -9.39 -15.49 15.71
CA GLY A 278 -8.31 -15.16 14.79
C GLY A 278 -8.28 -13.67 14.46
N ASP A 279 -7.83 -13.36 13.24
CA ASP A 279 -7.68 -11.99 12.76
C ASP A 279 -8.92 -11.53 11.95
N ALA A 280 -9.11 -10.21 11.81
CA ALA A 280 -10.30 -9.62 11.19
C ALA A 280 -10.39 -9.81 9.67
N SER A 281 -9.27 -9.80 8.96
CA SER A 281 -9.16 -10.07 7.53
C SER A 281 -8.16 -11.22 7.32
N PHE A 282 -8.52 -12.18 6.47
CA PHE A 282 -7.59 -13.21 6.04
C PHE A 282 -6.65 -12.69 4.96
N VAL A 283 -5.44 -13.26 4.91
CA VAL A 283 -4.44 -12.96 3.88
C VAL A 283 -3.81 -14.24 3.36
N VAL A 284 -3.49 -14.28 2.06
CA VAL A 284 -2.76 -15.37 1.43
C VAL A 284 -1.80 -14.84 0.36
N ALA A 285 -0.56 -15.35 0.39
CA ALA A 285 0.43 -15.12 -0.67
C ALA A 285 0.74 -16.44 -1.38
N PHE A 286 0.33 -16.53 -2.64
CA PHE A 286 0.67 -17.64 -3.52
C PHE A 286 1.96 -17.35 -4.28
N ARG A 287 2.79 -18.37 -4.51
CA ARG A 287 3.94 -18.35 -5.41
C ARG A 287 3.85 -19.43 -6.47
N ARG A 288 4.01 -19.05 -7.72
CA ARG A 288 3.96 -19.98 -8.86
C ARG A 288 5.09 -21.02 -8.76
N LYS A 289 4.78 -22.28 -9.03
CA LYS A 289 5.77 -23.35 -9.20
C LYS A 289 6.42 -23.25 -10.57
N GLU A 290 7.74 -23.32 -10.60
CA GLU A 290 8.52 -23.41 -11.84
C GLU A 290 8.74 -24.87 -12.25
N ASP A 291 7.64 -25.57 -12.58
CA ASP A 291 7.63 -27.01 -12.90
C ASP A 291 7.45 -27.33 -14.39
N GLY A 292 7.44 -26.30 -15.25
CA GLY A 292 7.35 -26.44 -16.70
C GLY A 292 5.94 -26.74 -17.24
N LYS A 293 4.91 -26.77 -16.39
CA LYS A 293 3.52 -27.07 -16.78
C LYS A 293 2.64 -25.83 -16.96
N GLN A 294 3.23 -24.64 -16.98
CA GLN A 294 2.50 -23.37 -17.01
C GLN A 294 1.58 -23.25 -18.24
N ALA A 295 2.08 -23.61 -19.42
CA ALA A 295 1.31 -23.54 -20.66
C ALA A 295 0.10 -24.49 -20.68
N GLU A 296 0.27 -25.71 -20.14
CA GLU A 296 -0.82 -26.69 -20.01
C GLU A 296 -1.92 -26.17 -19.07
N ARG A 297 -1.52 -25.58 -17.93
CA ARG A 297 -2.46 -24.99 -16.97
C ARG A 297 -3.19 -23.80 -17.57
N ALA A 298 -2.51 -22.91 -18.29
CA ALA A 298 -3.14 -21.77 -18.96
C ALA A 298 -4.15 -22.22 -20.03
N GLU A 299 -3.84 -23.25 -20.82
CA GLU A 299 -4.79 -23.79 -21.80
C GLU A 299 -6.03 -24.40 -21.11
N ARG A 300 -5.81 -25.16 -20.03
CA ARG A 300 -6.90 -25.74 -19.23
C ARG A 300 -7.77 -24.65 -18.60
N ALA A 301 -7.16 -23.58 -18.09
CA ALA A 301 -7.85 -22.44 -17.52
C ALA A 301 -8.75 -21.74 -18.53
N ARG A 302 -8.23 -21.46 -19.74
CA ARG A 302 -9.04 -20.88 -20.83
C ARG A 302 -10.23 -21.76 -21.20
N LYS A 303 -10.06 -23.09 -21.22
CA LYS A 303 -11.17 -24.03 -21.45
C LYS A 303 -12.21 -23.99 -20.33
N ALA A 304 -11.76 -23.93 -19.06
CA ALA A 304 -12.65 -23.82 -17.91
C ALA A 304 -13.46 -22.51 -17.95
N LEU A 305 -12.81 -21.38 -18.20
CA LEU A 305 -13.47 -20.07 -18.34
C LEU A 305 -14.48 -20.06 -19.50
N LYS A 306 -14.11 -20.62 -20.65
CA LYS A 306 -15.04 -20.75 -21.79
C LYS A 306 -16.27 -21.60 -21.46
N ALA A 307 -16.12 -22.61 -20.61
CA ALA A 307 -17.22 -23.48 -20.20
C ALA A 307 -18.20 -22.80 -19.23
N LEU A 308 -17.76 -21.78 -18.48
CA LEU A 308 -18.64 -20.97 -17.64
C LEU A 308 -19.57 -20.07 -18.47
N ALA A 309 -19.21 -19.80 -19.73
CA ALA A 309 -20.01 -18.99 -20.66
C ALA A 309 -20.44 -17.63 -20.08
N LEU A 310 -19.55 -16.99 -19.33
CA LEU A 310 -19.79 -15.67 -18.75
C LEU A 310 -19.95 -14.62 -19.85
N GLU A 311 -20.97 -13.78 -19.71
CA GLU A 311 -21.18 -12.62 -20.57
C GLU A 311 -20.48 -11.41 -19.95
N GLY A 312 -19.81 -10.61 -20.78
CA GLY A 312 -19.10 -9.42 -20.33
C GLY A 312 -18.48 -8.66 -21.50
N GLU A 313 -18.29 -7.36 -21.30
CA GLU A 313 -17.64 -6.51 -22.28
C GLU A 313 -16.11 -6.60 -22.18
N PRO A 314 -15.37 -6.46 -23.30
CA PRO A 314 -13.91 -6.34 -23.26
C PRO A 314 -13.45 -5.20 -22.35
N HIS A 315 -12.31 -5.37 -21.68
CA HIS A 315 -11.77 -4.32 -20.82
C HIS A 315 -11.48 -3.05 -21.62
N GLU A 316 -11.92 -1.92 -21.08
CA GLU A 316 -11.68 -0.59 -21.63
C GLU A 316 -10.46 0.04 -20.96
N LEU A 317 -9.48 0.49 -21.74
CA LEU A 317 -8.34 1.26 -21.22
C LEU A 317 -8.77 2.71 -21.00
N LEU A 318 -8.93 3.12 -19.75
CA LEU A 318 -9.34 4.49 -19.41
C LEU A 318 -8.17 5.47 -19.44
N ALA A 319 -7.00 5.05 -18.93
CA ALA A 319 -5.81 5.89 -18.89
C ALA A 319 -4.52 5.09 -19.04
N ALA A 320 -3.51 5.74 -19.62
CA ALA A 320 -2.14 5.25 -19.68
C ALA A 320 -1.18 6.41 -19.37
N HIS A 321 -0.53 6.36 -18.21
CA HIS A 321 0.43 7.37 -17.77
C HIS A 321 1.85 6.86 -17.92
N GLU A 322 2.70 7.69 -18.53
CA GLU A 322 4.11 7.41 -18.76
C GLU A 322 4.95 8.35 -17.90
N HIS A 323 5.38 7.86 -16.74
CA HIS A 323 6.26 8.58 -15.83
C HIS A 323 7.70 8.36 -16.27
N LYS A 324 8.34 9.37 -16.86
CA LYS A 324 9.73 9.27 -17.32
C LYS A 324 10.73 9.53 -16.20
N ALA A 325 11.81 8.76 -16.21
CA ALA A 325 12.98 9.04 -15.40
C ALA A 325 13.56 10.41 -15.76
N HIS A 326 14.09 11.09 -14.75
CA HIS A 326 14.82 12.33 -14.92
C HIS A 326 16.02 12.14 -15.88
N GLU A 327 16.33 13.14 -16.70
CA GLU A 327 17.37 13.06 -17.75
C GLU A 327 18.76 12.70 -17.20
N MET A 328 19.01 12.99 -15.93
CA MET A 328 20.27 12.69 -15.24
C MET A 328 20.31 11.29 -14.60
N ALA A 329 19.21 10.53 -14.61
CA ALA A 329 19.14 9.21 -13.99
C ALA A 329 20.20 8.26 -14.56
N ARG A 330 20.88 7.52 -13.67
CA ARG A 330 21.95 6.55 -13.99
C ARG A 330 23.14 7.13 -14.77
N ARG A 331 23.31 8.45 -14.78
CA ARG A 331 24.47 9.08 -15.42
C ARG A 331 25.75 8.68 -14.69
N HIS A 332 26.75 8.20 -15.44
CA HIS A 332 28.02 7.78 -14.86
C HIS A 332 28.76 9.00 -14.24
N PRO A 333 29.16 8.94 -12.96
CA PRO A 333 29.86 10.02 -12.29
C PRO A 333 31.31 10.13 -12.79
N THR A 334 31.65 11.34 -13.24
CA THR A 334 33.00 11.77 -13.58
C THR A 334 33.65 12.50 -12.41
N HIS A 335 34.97 12.66 -12.42
CA HIS A 335 35.66 13.47 -11.41
C HIS A 335 35.09 14.91 -11.32
N ASP A 336 34.79 15.51 -12.47
CA ASP A 336 34.22 16.86 -12.53
C ASP A 336 32.80 16.90 -11.96
N SER A 337 31.96 15.89 -12.24
CA SER A 337 30.61 15.84 -11.67
C SER A 337 30.61 15.60 -10.16
N VAL A 338 31.55 14.80 -9.63
CA VAL A 338 31.71 14.60 -8.18
C VAL A 338 32.06 15.93 -7.49
N LYS A 339 32.92 16.74 -8.10
CA LYS A 339 33.23 18.08 -7.59
C LYS A 339 32.00 19.00 -7.63
N LEU A 340 31.23 18.98 -8.72
CA LEU A 340 29.98 19.75 -8.84
C LEU A 340 28.96 19.37 -7.75
N ILE A 341 28.86 18.09 -7.39
CA ILE A 341 28.00 17.64 -6.29
C ILE A 341 28.48 18.26 -4.97
N GLY A 342 29.78 18.22 -4.67
CA GLY A 342 30.33 18.84 -3.45
C GLY A 342 30.12 20.36 -3.40
N ASP A 343 30.27 21.06 -4.54
CA ASP A 343 29.95 22.49 -4.68
C ASP A 343 28.45 22.75 -4.39
N ALA A 344 27.55 21.91 -4.92
CA ALA A 344 26.11 22.04 -4.72
C ALA A 344 25.70 21.80 -3.25
N VAL A 345 26.20 20.74 -2.62
CA VAL A 345 25.97 20.45 -1.19
C VAL A 345 26.41 21.62 -0.33
N THR A 346 27.63 22.13 -0.58
CA THR A 346 28.18 23.28 0.16
C THR A 346 27.29 24.51 0.01
N THR A 347 26.89 24.83 -1.23
CA THR A 347 26.01 25.98 -1.53
C THR A 347 24.67 25.85 -0.79
N LYS A 348 24.10 24.64 -0.73
CA LYS A 348 22.83 24.38 -0.03
C LYS A 348 22.98 24.55 1.48
N MET A 349 24.00 23.97 2.09
CA MET A 349 24.28 24.14 3.53
C MET A 349 24.50 25.61 3.90
N GLU A 350 25.27 26.36 3.10
CA GLU A 350 25.46 27.81 3.28
C GLU A 350 24.13 28.58 3.16
N SER A 351 23.25 28.18 2.23
CA SER A 351 21.94 28.81 2.05
C SER A 351 20.98 28.54 3.23
N PHE A 352 21.03 27.35 3.80
CA PHE A 352 20.29 26.97 5.01
C PHE A 352 20.89 27.57 6.27
N ARG A 353 22.16 28.00 6.19
CA ARG A 353 22.97 28.47 7.34
C ARG A 353 23.16 27.37 8.39
N GLU A 354 23.27 26.13 7.94
CA GLU A 354 23.46 24.97 8.78
C GLU A 354 24.89 24.44 8.60
N ALA A 355 25.59 24.25 9.73
CA ALA A 355 26.91 23.61 9.73
C ALA A 355 26.80 22.08 9.63
N PHE A 356 25.65 21.51 10.00
CA PHE A 356 25.36 20.08 10.00
C PHE A 356 23.99 19.85 9.36
N ILE A 357 23.89 18.88 8.46
CA ILE A 357 22.63 18.45 7.84
C ILE A 357 22.60 16.94 7.70
N SER A 358 21.44 16.30 7.82
CA SER A 358 21.34 14.85 7.59
C SER A 358 21.58 14.52 6.12
N LEU A 359 22.17 13.35 5.85
CA LEU A 359 22.40 12.88 4.48
C LEU A 359 21.08 12.77 3.71
N GLU A 360 20.02 12.28 4.36
CA GLU A 360 18.69 12.15 3.74
C GLU A 360 18.07 13.50 3.42
N GLN A 361 18.14 14.47 4.33
CA GLN A 361 17.63 15.82 4.07
C GLN A 361 18.36 16.46 2.89
N MET A 362 19.69 16.31 2.82
CA MET A 362 20.46 16.78 1.66
C MET A 362 20.14 16.01 0.38
N TRP A 363 19.86 14.71 0.46
CA TRP A 363 19.47 13.89 -0.69
C TRP A 363 18.19 14.40 -1.35
N PHE A 364 17.18 14.77 -0.55
CA PHE A 364 15.89 15.23 -1.07
C PHE A 364 15.92 16.63 -1.69
N GLU A 365 17.07 17.31 -1.70
CA GLU A 365 17.29 18.46 -2.56
C GLU A 365 17.34 18.01 -4.04
N PRO A 366 16.40 18.44 -4.91
CA PRO A 366 16.27 17.90 -6.27
C PRO A 366 17.53 18.09 -7.13
N GLU A 367 18.25 19.19 -6.95
CA GLU A 367 19.52 19.45 -7.65
C GLU A 367 20.60 18.43 -7.25
N VAL A 368 20.71 18.11 -5.97
CA VAL A 368 21.72 17.19 -5.43
C VAL A 368 21.44 15.76 -5.89
N SER A 369 20.24 15.24 -5.64
CA SER A 369 19.87 13.88 -6.08
C SER A 369 19.96 13.70 -7.59
N SER A 370 19.60 14.74 -8.37
CA SER A 370 19.74 14.73 -9.83
C SER A 370 21.19 14.67 -10.29
N LEU A 371 22.09 15.46 -9.69
CA LEU A 371 23.52 15.42 -10.02
C LEU A 371 24.16 14.06 -9.66
N CYS A 372 23.68 13.41 -8.61
CA CYS A 372 24.07 12.06 -8.20
C CYS A 372 23.51 10.95 -9.12
N GLY A 373 22.66 11.30 -10.09
CA GLY A 373 22.05 10.36 -11.03
C GLY A 373 21.12 9.34 -10.38
N GLY A 374 20.62 9.62 -9.17
CA GLY A 374 19.74 8.72 -8.42
C GLY A 374 20.43 7.69 -7.54
N TRP A 375 21.77 7.69 -7.45
CA TRP A 375 22.50 6.84 -6.51
C TRP A 375 22.97 7.63 -5.29
N ILE A 376 22.44 7.29 -4.12
CA ILE A 376 22.83 7.92 -2.86
C ILE A 376 24.31 7.66 -2.51
N GLU A 377 24.86 6.56 -2.99
CA GLU A 377 26.28 6.22 -2.86
C GLU A 377 27.20 7.22 -3.60
N VAL A 378 26.69 7.86 -4.67
CA VAL A 378 27.45 8.91 -5.39
C VAL A 378 27.50 10.20 -4.56
N LEU A 379 26.45 10.52 -3.80
CA LEU A 379 26.47 11.62 -2.83
C LEU A 379 27.50 11.36 -1.73
N ILE A 380 27.49 10.17 -1.14
CA ILE A 380 28.46 9.74 -0.13
C ILE A 380 29.90 9.90 -0.66
N TRP A 381 30.15 9.41 -1.88
CA TRP A 381 31.46 9.54 -2.51
C TRP A 381 31.87 11.01 -2.73
N ALA A 382 30.94 11.86 -3.16
CA ALA A 382 31.22 13.27 -3.35
C ALA A 382 31.56 13.99 -2.03
N VAL A 383 30.82 13.69 -0.96
CA VAL A 383 31.08 14.28 0.37
C VAL A 383 32.45 13.85 0.90
N GLU A 384 32.78 12.56 0.88
CA GLU A 384 34.07 12.06 1.38
C GLU A 384 35.28 12.56 0.56
N GLY A 385 35.06 12.88 -0.71
CA GLY A 385 36.09 13.33 -1.65
C GLY A 385 36.28 14.85 -1.70
N TYR A 386 35.55 15.63 -0.90
CA TYR A 386 35.51 17.08 -1.02
C TYR A 386 36.03 17.78 0.24
N ASP A 387 37.14 18.53 0.11
CA ASP A 387 37.90 19.08 1.25
C ASP A 387 37.11 19.95 2.24
N ARG A 388 35.98 20.53 1.82
CA ARG A 388 35.13 21.36 2.70
C ARG A 388 34.03 20.58 3.42
N LEU A 389 33.88 19.29 3.16
CA LEU A 389 32.79 18.48 3.72
C LEU A 389 33.36 17.29 4.48
N ILE A 390 32.69 16.92 5.58
CA ILE A 390 33.02 15.73 6.36
C ILE A 390 31.75 14.91 6.53
N LEU A 391 31.81 13.62 6.18
CA LEU A 391 30.72 12.69 6.45
C LEU A 391 30.86 12.13 7.87
N LEU A 392 29.86 12.39 8.71
CA LEU A 392 29.76 11.89 10.07
C LEU A 392 28.84 10.68 10.09
N LYS A 393 29.38 9.51 10.41
CA LYS A 393 28.64 8.25 10.55
C LYS A 393 28.38 8.01 12.04
N ALA A 394 27.16 8.27 12.53
CA ALA A 394 26.80 7.90 13.89
C ALA A 394 26.71 6.37 14.03
N ALA A 395 27.24 5.83 15.13
CA ALA A 395 27.23 4.40 15.44
C ALA A 395 26.34 4.14 16.65
N ASN A 396 25.04 4.44 16.53
CA ASN A 396 24.06 4.07 17.55
C ASN A 396 23.02 3.11 16.95
N ASP A 397 22.81 1.99 17.65
CA ASP A 397 21.53 1.32 17.86
C ASP A 397 20.77 0.79 16.63
N GLY A 398 21.41 0.74 15.45
CA GLY A 398 20.81 0.19 14.23
C GLY A 398 20.18 1.23 13.30
N THR A 399 19.99 2.47 13.75
CA THR A 399 19.56 3.58 12.89
C THR A 399 20.78 4.35 12.37
N LYS A 400 21.03 4.30 11.06
CA LYS A 400 22.14 5.02 10.42
C LYS A 400 21.80 6.51 10.26
N GLU A 401 21.97 7.29 11.32
CA GLU A 401 21.84 8.75 11.27
C GLU A 401 23.16 9.35 10.72
N TRP A 402 23.31 9.36 9.39
CA TRP A 402 24.48 9.95 8.73
C TRP A 402 24.25 11.45 8.51
N SER A 403 25.25 12.27 8.81
CA SER A 403 25.20 13.72 8.62
C SER A 403 26.43 14.25 7.90
N ILE A 404 26.27 15.40 7.26
CA ILE A 404 27.32 16.12 6.54
C ILE A 404 27.66 17.36 7.36
N GLU A 405 28.95 17.53 7.68
CA GLU A 405 29.50 18.72 8.31
C GLU A 405 30.19 19.61 7.26
N LEU A 406 29.92 20.92 7.32
CA LEU A 406 30.61 21.94 6.53
C LEU A 406 31.83 22.47 7.30
N VAL A 407 33.03 22.20 6.79
CA VAL A 407 34.30 22.65 7.40
C VAL A 407 34.38 24.18 7.39
N GLY A 408 34.56 24.76 8.58
CA GLY A 408 34.59 26.20 8.78
C GLY A 408 33.21 26.85 8.87
N GLY A 409 32.13 26.05 8.86
CA GLY A 409 30.80 26.49 9.25
C GLY A 409 30.79 26.97 10.71
N VAL A 410 29.99 28.00 11.00
CA VAL A 410 29.85 28.50 12.37
C VAL A 410 28.99 27.50 13.15
N THR A 411 29.58 26.86 14.15
CA THR A 411 28.87 25.91 15.05
C THR A 411 27.93 26.61 16.03
N ASP A 412 28.09 27.92 16.20
CA ASP A 412 27.19 28.76 16.99
C ASP A 412 25.96 29.17 16.16
N GLY A 413 25.04 28.24 15.95
CA GLY A 413 23.62 28.61 15.85
C GLY A 413 23.19 29.30 17.17
N PRO A 414 22.11 30.11 17.19
CA PRO A 414 21.66 30.73 18.44
C PRO A 414 21.58 29.66 19.52
N SER A 415 22.29 29.88 20.63
CA SER A 415 22.25 29.03 21.83
C SER A 415 20.85 28.46 21.97
N ALA A 416 20.73 27.14 21.96
CA ALA A 416 19.47 26.43 21.98
C ALA A 416 18.50 27.14 22.95
N MET A 417 17.56 27.90 22.40
CA MET A 417 16.46 28.48 23.19
C MET A 417 15.51 27.37 23.67
N TRP A 418 15.76 26.14 23.25
CA TRP A 418 15.10 24.93 23.69
C TRP A 418 16.13 24.11 24.47
N PRO A 419 15.94 23.92 25.78
CA PRO A 419 16.86 23.13 26.59
C PRO A 419 16.95 21.71 26.01
N GLU A 420 18.14 21.13 26.06
CA GLU A 420 18.36 19.72 25.73
C GLU A 420 17.37 18.85 26.50
N GLY A 421 16.47 18.18 25.79
CA GLY A 421 15.47 17.29 26.36
C GLY A 421 14.12 17.40 25.66
N ASN A 422 13.83 16.41 24.82
CA ASN A 422 12.56 16.13 24.16
C ASN A 422 12.10 17.15 23.11
N SER A 423 11.82 16.65 21.91
CA SER A 423 10.79 17.24 21.05
C SER A 423 9.47 17.22 21.83
N ILE A 424 9.19 18.30 22.54
CA ILE A 424 7.86 18.59 23.03
C ILE A 424 7.22 19.41 21.92
N ASP A 425 6.42 18.73 21.09
CA ASP A 425 5.20 19.36 20.63
C ASP A 425 4.54 19.91 21.89
N LEU A 426 4.56 21.24 22.06
CA LEU A 426 3.91 21.91 23.17
C LEU A 426 2.41 21.76 22.96
N ILE A 427 1.89 20.60 23.35
CA ILE A 427 0.50 20.37 23.65
C ILE A 427 0.21 21.19 24.91
N PRO A 428 -0.60 22.27 24.83
CA PRO A 428 -1.01 23.02 26.01
C PRO A 428 -1.59 22.07 27.08
N GLU A 429 -1.41 22.36 28.37
CA GLU A 429 -1.95 21.52 29.47
C GLU A 429 -3.48 21.30 29.39
N ASN A 430 -4.16 22.09 28.57
CA ASN A 430 -5.59 22.10 28.31
C ASN A 430 -5.98 21.58 26.91
N TRP A 431 -5.05 21.02 26.14
CA TRP A 431 -5.37 20.40 24.85
C TRP A 431 -5.80 18.96 25.07
N MET A 432 -7.07 18.68 24.74
CA MET A 432 -7.61 17.33 24.65
C MET A 432 -7.80 17.00 23.17
N PRO A 433 -7.43 15.79 22.71
CA PRO A 433 -7.69 15.38 21.34
C PRO A 433 -9.22 15.41 21.08
N GLY A 434 -9.63 16.20 20.08
CA GLY A 434 -11.04 16.35 19.66
C GLY A 434 -11.70 17.71 19.94
N GLN A 435 -10.98 18.72 20.43
CA GLN A 435 -11.49 20.10 20.48
C GLN A 435 -10.64 21.02 19.59
N ASP A 436 -11.14 21.33 18.39
CA ASP A 436 -10.70 22.54 17.69
C ASP A 436 -11.25 23.78 18.41
N PRO A 437 -10.52 24.91 18.40
CA PRO A 437 -10.98 26.14 19.03
C PRO A 437 -12.16 26.70 18.25
N GLU A 438 -13.34 26.65 18.89
CA GLU A 438 -14.59 27.34 18.58
C GLU A 438 -14.61 28.10 17.24
N ASP A 439 -15.01 27.41 16.17
CA ASP A 439 -15.75 28.07 15.09
C ASP A 439 -17.22 27.61 15.17
N VAL A 440 -18.06 28.60 15.41
CA VAL A 440 -19.48 28.45 15.73
C VAL A 440 -20.25 28.51 14.41
N SER A 441 -20.57 27.36 13.81
CA SER A 441 -21.83 27.19 13.06
C SER A 441 -22.16 25.73 12.73
N SER A 442 -23.19 25.24 13.43
CA SER A 442 -24.27 24.32 13.02
C SER A 442 -23.96 22.98 12.34
N ASP A 443 -24.33 21.93 13.09
CA ASP A 443 -24.89 20.63 12.67
C ASP A 443 -24.06 19.74 11.75
N GLU A 444 -23.14 18.96 12.34
CA GLU A 444 -22.77 17.63 11.81
C GLU A 444 -22.68 16.62 12.97
N GLU A 445 -23.39 15.50 12.81
CA GLU A 445 -23.46 14.41 13.76
C GLU A 445 -22.08 13.76 13.94
N ALA A 446 -21.71 13.49 15.19
CA ALA A 446 -20.52 12.72 15.52
C ALA A 446 -20.66 11.28 14.97
N VAL A 447 -20.06 11.02 13.81
CA VAL A 447 -19.97 9.69 13.24
C VAL A 447 -18.95 8.89 14.07
N SER A 448 -19.48 8.07 14.97
CA SER A 448 -18.77 6.98 15.61
C SER A 448 -18.25 6.04 14.52
N SER A 449 -16.98 6.18 14.13
CA SER A 449 -16.26 5.22 13.30
C SER A 449 -16.05 3.91 14.08
N THR A 450 -17.11 3.11 14.21
CA THR A 450 -16.96 1.67 14.40
C THR A 450 -16.27 1.17 13.13
N GLY A 451 -14.96 0.93 13.17
CA GLY A 451 -14.11 0.57 12.03
C GLY A 451 -14.40 -0.80 11.43
N ALA A 452 -15.67 -1.04 11.09
CA ALA A 452 -16.22 -2.23 10.46
C ALA A 452 -16.43 -2.04 8.95
N ASP A 453 -16.22 -0.83 8.44
CA ASP A 453 -16.43 -0.53 7.03
C ASP A 453 -15.26 -1.01 6.17
N GLY A 454 -15.60 -1.66 5.06
CA GLY A 454 -14.70 -1.90 3.94
C GLY A 454 -14.07 -0.59 3.46
N ASP A 455 -13.00 -0.71 2.68
CA ASP A 455 -12.07 0.36 2.29
C ASP A 455 -12.70 1.77 2.35
N VAL A 456 -12.19 2.62 3.26
CA VAL A 456 -12.72 3.97 3.46
C VAL A 456 -12.54 4.73 2.15
N SER A 457 -13.63 4.88 1.40
CA SER A 457 -13.68 5.78 0.25
C SER A 457 -13.34 7.17 0.75
N TRP A 458 -12.46 7.88 0.05
CA TRP A 458 -12.04 9.22 0.47
C TRP A 458 -13.21 10.20 0.57
N ASN A 459 -14.33 9.88 -0.09
CA ASN A 459 -15.48 10.75 -0.22
C ASN A 459 -16.81 10.18 0.27
N GLY A 460 -16.83 9.05 1.00
CA GLY A 460 -18.07 8.52 1.54
C GLY A 460 -19.11 8.18 0.48
N SER A 461 -18.70 7.66 -0.68
CA SER A 461 -19.61 7.17 -1.71
C SER A 461 -20.24 5.85 -1.26
N GLU A 462 -21.10 5.92 -0.25
CA GLU A 462 -22.18 4.96 -0.11
C GLU A 462 -23.06 5.12 -1.35
N VAL A 463 -23.18 4.05 -2.13
CA VAL A 463 -24.02 4.02 -3.32
C VAL A 463 -25.48 4.11 -2.88
N GLU A 464 -26.01 5.33 -2.77
CA GLU A 464 -27.45 5.57 -2.90
C GLU A 464 -27.76 5.77 -4.39
N ASP A 465 -27.94 4.67 -5.12
CA ASP A 465 -28.71 4.72 -6.38
C ASP A 465 -29.60 3.48 -6.50
N PRO A 466 -30.91 3.56 -6.16
CA PRO A 466 -31.82 2.43 -6.21
C PRO A 466 -32.37 2.10 -7.62
N ASP A 467 -31.84 2.70 -8.70
CA ASP A 467 -32.49 2.69 -10.02
C ASP A 467 -31.61 2.24 -11.22
N GLU A 468 -30.69 1.30 -11.03
CA GLU A 468 -30.25 0.42 -12.14
C GLU A 468 -30.84 -0.99 -11.97
N SER A 469 -32.15 -1.06 -12.19
CA SER A 469 -32.85 -2.32 -12.37
C SER A 469 -32.34 -3.00 -13.65
N TRP A 470 -31.65 -4.12 -13.46
CA TRP A 470 -31.28 -5.08 -14.48
C TRP A 470 -32.49 -5.54 -15.32
N THR A 471 -32.44 -5.26 -16.62
CA THR A 471 -33.10 -6.04 -17.67
C THR A 471 -32.12 -6.33 -18.79
#